data_AF-A0A1V3KHL5-F1
#
_entry.id   AF-A0A1V3KHL5-F1
#
_cell.length_a   1.000
_cell.length_b   1.000
_cell.length_c   1.000
_cell.angle_alpha   90.00
_cell.angle_beta   90.00
_cell.angle_gamma   90.00
#
_symmetry.space_group_name_H-M   'P 1'
#
loop_
_entity.id
_entity.type
_entity.pdbx_description
1 polymer ?
#
loop_
_entity_poly.entity_id
_entity_poly.type
_entity_poly.pdbx_seq_one_letter_code
_entity_poly.pdbx_strand_id
1 'polypeptide(L)'
;MKKVLILSLLWSFFTLNVFAHSDQVGRSPFYVNASTKRLNTADCNDVDDWYLDGFRVGKAFSAYQQSLLQQRISYCQQYGGVSNGLKSAWMQGYKKGAPVQKKQGKKKRKKQARV
;
A
#
# COMPACT_ATOMS: atom_id res chain seq x y z
N MET A 1 15.52 58.44 46.55
CA MET A 1 14.69 57.22 46.42
C MET A 1 14.97 56.59 45.06
N LYS A 2 15.53 55.37 45.04
CA LYS A 2 15.90 54.65 43.82
C LYS A 2 14.66 54.00 43.23
N LYS A 3 14.35 54.22 41.95
CA LYS A 3 13.35 53.45 41.20
C LYS A 3 14.10 52.62 40.17
N VAL A 4 14.27 51.34 40.49
CA VAL A 4 14.76 50.31 39.58
C VAL A 4 13.54 49.83 38.79
N LEU A 5 13.55 50.00 37.48
CA LEU A 5 12.51 49.47 36.59
C LEU A 5 13.11 48.30 35.82
N ILE A 6 12.85 47.08 36.31
CA ILE A 6 13.16 45.84 35.60
C ILE A 6 12.06 45.65 34.56
N LEU A 7 12.36 45.90 33.29
CA LEU A 7 11.46 45.58 32.19
C LEU A 7 11.85 44.20 31.64
N SER A 8 10.99 43.24 31.94
CA SER A 8 11.09 41.81 31.70
C SER A 8 11.18 41.47 30.21
N LEU A 9 12.16 40.64 29.83
CA LEU A 9 12.20 39.96 28.53
C LEU A 9 11.02 38.99 28.42
N LEU A 10 10.12 39.22 27.46
CA LEU A 10 9.15 38.22 27.01
C LEU A 10 9.69 37.57 25.72
N TRP A 11 10.42 36.47 25.88
CA TRP A 11 10.71 35.54 24.79
C TRP A 11 9.46 34.71 24.50
N SER A 12 8.65 35.17 23.54
CA SER A 12 7.57 34.37 22.98
C SER A 12 8.16 33.32 22.04
N PHE A 13 8.51 32.15 22.58
CA PHE A 13 8.75 30.96 21.77
C PHE A 13 7.40 30.51 21.19
N PHE A 14 7.19 30.82 19.91
CA PHE A 14 6.06 30.29 19.15
C PHE A 14 6.36 28.82 18.81
N THR A 15 6.02 27.91 19.71
CA THR A 15 6.06 26.47 19.44
C THR A 15 4.91 26.13 18.49
N LEU A 16 5.24 25.99 17.20
CA LEU A 16 4.36 25.36 16.22
C LEU A 16 4.16 23.89 16.63
N ASN A 17 3.12 23.61 17.39
CA ASN A 17 2.63 22.26 17.58
C ASN A 17 1.99 21.81 16.26
N VAL A 18 2.78 21.14 15.42
CA VAL A 18 2.23 20.32 14.33
C VAL A 18 1.47 19.17 15.00
N PHE A 19 0.16 19.33 15.14
CA PHE A 19 -0.73 18.21 15.37
C PHE A 19 -0.76 17.39 14.08
N ALA A 20 0.09 16.36 14.01
CA ALA A 20 -0.13 15.26 13.09
C ALA A 20 -1.44 14.60 13.52
N HIS A 21 -2.55 15.03 12.92
CA HIS A 21 -3.86 14.41 13.09
C HIS A 21 -3.80 13.02 12.46
N SER A 22 -3.30 12.06 13.23
CA SER A 22 -3.39 10.65 12.88
C SER A 22 -4.81 10.22 13.20
N ASP A 23 -5.74 10.57 12.31
CA ASP A 23 -7.02 9.88 12.20
C ASP A 23 -6.70 8.44 11.76
N GLN A 24 -6.22 7.64 12.70
CA GLN A 24 -6.17 6.20 12.58
C GLN A 24 -7.58 5.68 12.79
N VAL A 25 -8.49 6.03 11.88
CA VAL A 25 -9.65 5.18 11.60
C VAL A 25 -9.05 3.84 11.20
N GLY A 26 -9.17 2.86 12.09
CA GLY A 26 -8.35 1.63 12.12
C GLY A 26 -8.10 1.02 10.75
N ARG A 27 -6.84 1.07 10.29
CA ARG A 27 -6.43 0.43 9.03
C ARG A 27 -6.63 -1.07 9.16
N SER A 28 -7.58 -1.62 8.41
CA SER A 28 -7.84 -3.07 8.38
C SER A 28 -6.78 -3.78 7.54
N PRO A 29 -6.16 -4.88 8.04
CA PRO A 29 -5.20 -5.64 7.27
C PRO A 29 -5.89 -6.45 6.15
N PHE A 30 -5.19 -6.64 5.03
CA PHE A 30 -5.60 -7.59 3.99
C PHE A 30 -4.92 -8.94 4.23
N TYR A 31 -5.68 -10.00 4.01
CA TYR A 31 -5.22 -11.38 4.16
C TYR A 31 -4.64 -11.84 2.82
N VAL A 32 -3.34 -12.10 2.79
CA VAL A 32 -2.69 -12.71 1.62
C VAL A 32 -3.04 -14.20 1.57
N ASN A 33 -2.95 -14.87 2.71
CA ASN A 33 -3.37 -16.25 2.93
C ASN A 33 -3.74 -16.45 4.42
N ALA A 34 -3.94 -17.70 4.85
CA ALA A 34 -4.35 -18.00 6.23
C ALA A 34 -3.35 -17.54 7.32
N SER A 35 -2.05 -17.53 7.02
CA SER A 35 -0.98 -17.17 7.97
C SER A 35 -0.39 -15.79 7.73
N THR A 36 -0.59 -15.20 6.55
CA THR A 36 0.08 -13.98 6.11
C THR A 36 -0.92 -12.85 5.90
N LYS A 37 -0.68 -11.73 6.59
CA LYS A 37 -1.43 -10.48 6.42
C LYS A 37 -0.52 -9.37 5.92
N ARG A 38 -1.10 -8.38 5.25
CA ARG A 38 -0.44 -7.15 4.85
C ARG A 38 -1.23 -5.94 5.30
N LEU A 39 -0.52 -4.85 5.60
CA LEU A 39 -1.17 -3.58 5.91
C LEU A 39 -1.80 -2.98 4.65
N ASN A 40 -3.04 -2.51 4.78
CA ASN A 40 -3.65 -1.64 3.80
C ASN A 40 -3.27 -0.19 4.11
N THR A 41 -2.47 0.40 3.22
CA THR A 41 -1.85 1.73 3.42
C THR A 41 -2.23 2.73 2.33
N ALA A 42 -2.90 2.26 1.29
CA ALA A 42 -3.16 3.04 0.09
C ALA A 42 -4.55 3.68 0.18
N ASP A 43 -4.64 4.95 -0.16
CA ASP A 43 -5.89 5.70 -0.21
C ASP A 43 -6.84 5.11 -1.26
N CYS A 44 -8.14 5.25 -1.02
CA CYS A 44 -9.17 4.76 -1.91
C CYS A 44 -9.42 5.67 -3.11
N ASN A 45 -9.15 6.97 -2.98
CA ASN A 45 -9.45 7.98 -3.99
C ASN A 45 -8.20 8.48 -4.75
N ASP A 46 -7.03 7.91 -4.48
CA ASP A 46 -5.77 8.29 -5.13
C ASP A 46 -5.28 7.21 -6.12
N VAL A 47 -5.21 7.57 -7.40
CA VAL A 47 -4.74 6.69 -8.49
C VAL A 47 -3.30 6.21 -8.29
N ASP A 48 -2.40 7.06 -7.78
CA ASP A 48 -1.00 6.71 -7.62
C ASP A 48 -0.84 5.66 -6.53
N ASP A 49 -1.62 5.78 -5.46
CA ASP A 49 -1.72 4.78 -4.40
C ASP A 49 -2.32 3.46 -4.88
N TRP A 50 -3.27 3.49 -5.81
CA TRP A 50 -3.74 2.28 -6.51
C TRP A 50 -2.63 1.61 -7.31
N TYR A 51 -1.86 2.37 -8.07
CA TYR A 51 -0.72 1.87 -8.83
C TYR A 51 0.37 1.27 -7.91
N LEU A 52 0.79 1.99 -6.88
CA LEU A 52 1.85 1.58 -5.96
C LEU A 52 1.47 0.33 -5.16
N ASP A 53 0.22 0.22 -4.72
CA ASP A 53 -0.29 -0.99 -4.07
C ASP A 53 -0.23 -2.20 -5.01
N GLY A 54 -0.74 -2.02 -6.24
CA GLY A 54 -0.67 -3.05 -7.27
C GLY A 54 0.77 -3.50 -7.52
N PHE A 55 1.70 -2.56 -7.67
CA PHE A 55 3.13 -2.83 -7.85
C PHE A 55 3.70 -3.66 -6.70
N ARG A 56 3.37 -3.30 -5.45
CA ARG A 56 3.81 -4.05 -4.26
C ARG A 56 3.24 -5.46 -4.24
N VAL A 57 1.95 -5.63 -4.62
CA VAL A 57 1.32 -6.95 -4.75
C VAL A 57 2.01 -7.78 -5.84
N GLY A 58 2.26 -7.22 -7.01
CA GLY A 58 2.96 -7.93 -8.09
C GLY A 58 4.35 -8.41 -7.64
N LYS A 59 5.09 -7.55 -6.95
CA LYS A 59 6.45 -7.85 -6.50
C LYS A 59 6.51 -8.93 -5.41
N ALA A 60 5.65 -8.87 -4.41
CA ALA A 60 5.75 -9.71 -3.20
C ALA A 60 4.72 -10.86 -3.15
N PHE A 61 3.59 -10.73 -3.84
CA PHE A 61 2.42 -11.59 -3.69
C PHE A 61 1.76 -11.92 -5.03
N SER A 62 2.55 -12.11 -6.10
CA SER A 62 2.04 -12.33 -7.47
C SER A 62 1.01 -13.47 -7.58
N ALA A 63 1.16 -14.55 -6.82
CA ALA A 63 0.19 -15.65 -6.80
C ALA A 63 -1.22 -15.26 -6.29
N TYR A 64 -1.36 -14.11 -5.62
CA TYR A 64 -2.58 -13.65 -4.93
C TYR A 64 -3.20 -12.41 -5.58
N GLN A 65 -2.94 -12.18 -6.87
CA GLN A 65 -3.42 -11.01 -7.60
C GLN A 65 -4.94 -10.78 -7.42
N GLN A 66 -5.75 -11.79 -7.76
CA GLN A 66 -7.21 -11.65 -7.79
C GLN A 66 -7.79 -11.43 -6.39
N SER A 67 -7.33 -12.20 -5.39
CA SER A 67 -7.85 -12.08 -4.02
C SER A 67 -7.48 -10.75 -3.37
N LEU A 68 -6.29 -10.22 -3.65
CA LEU A 68 -5.85 -8.93 -3.08
C LEU A 68 -6.48 -7.74 -3.79
N LEU A 69 -6.65 -7.78 -5.12
CA LEU A 69 -7.42 -6.76 -5.83
C LEU A 69 -8.87 -6.74 -5.34
N GLN A 70 -9.49 -7.90 -5.14
CA GLN A 70 -10.86 -7.96 -4.64
C GLN A 70 -10.99 -7.38 -3.22
N GLN A 71 -10.04 -7.67 -2.33
CA GLN A 71 -10.01 -7.06 -1.00
C GLN A 71 -9.87 -5.54 -1.05
N ARG A 72 -9.00 -5.00 -1.93
CA ARG A 72 -8.88 -3.56 -2.17
C ARG A 72 -10.20 -2.95 -2.64
N ILE A 73 -10.84 -3.59 -3.62
CA ILE A 73 -12.13 -3.12 -4.17
C ILE A 73 -13.20 -3.10 -3.07
N SER A 74 -13.38 -4.20 -2.34
CA SER A 74 -14.35 -4.28 -1.26
C SER A 74 -14.07 -3.26 -0.15
N TYR A 75 -12.80 -3.07 0.21
CA TYR A 75 -12.41 -2.08 1.21
C TYR A 75 -12.70 -0.65 0.75
N CYS A 76 -12.49 -0.31 -0.52
CA CYS A 76 -12.75 1.05 -1.01
C CYS A 76 -14.20 1.31 -1.39
N GLN A 77 -14.98 0.26 -1.64
CA GLN A 77 -16.40 0.39 -1.95
C GLN A 77 -17.19 1.08 -0.83
N GLN A 78 -16.82 0.85 0.44
CA GLN A 78 -17.43 1.51 1.60
C GLN A 78 -17.08 3.01 1.74
N TYR A 79 -16.11 3.53 0.97
CA TYR A 79 -15.64 4.93 1.06
C TYR A 79 -16.00 5.80 -0.15
N GLY A 80 -16.97 5.40 -0.98
CA GLY A 80 -17.40 6.18 -2.15
C GLY A 80 -17.32 5.44 -3.49
N GLY A 81 -16.95 4.16 -3.46
CA GLY A 81 -16.94 3.31 -4.65
C GLY A 81 -15.57 3.23 -5.33
N VAL A 82 -15.50 2.40 -6.37
CA VAL A 82 -14.25 2.15 -7.10
C VAL A 82 -14.45 2.32 -8.60
N SER A 83 -13.82 3.36 -9.15
CA SER A 83 -13.82 3.63 -10.59
C SER A 83 -12.98 2.61 -11.38
N ASN A 84 -13.27 2.50 -12.68
CA ASN A 84 -12.47 1.66 -13.58
C ASN A 84 -11.03 2.19 -13.75
N GLY A 85 -10.81 3.49 -13.58
CA GLY A 85 -9.47 4.10 -13.60
C GLY A 85 -8.58 3.57 -12.48
N LEU A 86 -9.12 3.52 -11.25
CA LEU A 86 -8.41 3.00 -10.08
C LEU A 86 -8.04 1.52 -10.25
N LYS A 87 -9.00 0.68 -10.68
CA LYS A 87 -8.75 -0.74 -10.99
C LYS A 87 -7.66 -0.91 -12.05
N SER A 88 -7.68 -0.06 -13.09
CA SER A 88 -6.69 -0.08 -14.16
C SER A 88 -5.30 0.30 -13.67
N ALA A 89 -5.18 1.36 -12.86
CA ALA A 89 -3.92 1.78 -12.27
C ALA A 89 -3.27 0.66 -11.43
N TRP A 90 -4.08 0.00 -10.59
CA TRP A 90 -3.62 -1.14 -9.80
C TRP A 90 -3.14 -2.30 -10.67
N MET A 91 -3.88 -2.66 -11.72
CA MET A 91 -3.49 -3.73 -12.65
C MET A 91 -2.20 -3.41 -13.41
N GLN A 92 -2.00 -2.15 -13.79
CA GLN A 92 -0.76 -1.68 -14.40
C GLN A 92 0.42 -1.81 -13.44
N GLY A 93 0.26 -1.31 -12.21
CA GLY A 93 1.26 -1.44 -11.15
C GLY A 93 1.61 -2.90 -10.91
N TYR A 94 0.61 -3.76 -10.75
CA TYR A 94 0.77 -5.19 -10.57
C TYR A 94 1.61 -5.81 -11.69
N LYS A 95 1.27 -5.54 -12.95
CA LYS A 95 2.01 -6.06 -14.10
C LYS A 95 3.47 -5.59 -14.13
N LYS A 96 3.75 -4.38 -13.64
CA LYS A 96 5.11 -3.84 -13.53
C LYS A 96 5.91 -4.45 -12.38
N GLY A 97 5.25 -4.81 -11.28
CA GLY A 97 5.89 -5.44 -10.13
C GLY A 97 6.06 -6.96 -10.27
N ALA A 98 5.18 -7.62 -11.04
CA ALA A 98 5.17 -9.07 -11.17
C ALA A 98 6.45 -9.60 -11.84
N PRO A 99 7.10 -10.64 -11.28
CA PRO A 99 8.25 -11.25 -11.92
C PRO A 99 7.85 -11.81 -13.29
N VAL A 100 8.66 -11.52 -14.31
CA VAL A 100 8.47 -12.11 -15.64
C VAL A 100 8.58 -13.62 -15.48
N GLN A 101 7.48 -14.32 -15.76
CA GLN A 101 7.47 -15.78 -15.87
C GLN A 101 8.49 -16.18 -16.92
N LYS A 102 9.72 -16.52 -16.50
CA LYS A 102 10.70 -17.16 -17.39
C LYS A 102 10.07 -18.49 -17.77
N LYS A 103 9.55 -18.59 -19.00
CA LYS A 103 9.04 -19.85 -19.56
C LYS A 103 10.10 -20.91 -19.32
N GLN A 104 9.90 -21.77 -18.32
CA GLN A 104 10.71 -22.96 -18.15
C GLN A 104 10.47 -23.79 -19.39
N GLY A 105 11.45 -23.83 -20.29
CA GLY A 105 11.40 -24.66 -21.48
C GLY A 105 11.11 -26.09 -21.06
N LYS A 106 10.04 -26.66 -21.62
CA LYS A 106 9.65 -28.06 -21.46
C LYS A 106 10.82 -28.98 -21.83
N LYS A 107 11.72 -29.30 -20.90
CA LYS A 107 12.61 -30.47 -21.05
C LYS A 107 11.80 -31.72 -20.73
N LYS A 108 11.02 -32.20 -21.71
CA LYS A 108 10.55 -33.58 -21.77
C LYS A 108 11.80 -34.48 -21.85
N ARG A 109 12.29 -34.97 -20.71
CA ARG A 109 13.22 -36.10 -20.69
C ARG A 109 12.36 -37.36 -20.86
N LYS A 110 12.23 -37.78 -22.12
CA LYS A 110 11.54 -39.02 -22.52
C LYS A 110 12.26 -40.18 -21.83
N LYS A 111 11.50 -40.94 -21.03
CA LYS A 111 11.90 -42.22 -20.44
C LYS A 111 12.39 -43.13 -21.57
N GLN A 112 13.62 -43.62 -21.49
CA GLN A 112 14.05 -44.77 -22.28
C GLN A 112 14.31 -45.90 -21.28
N ALA A 113 13.31 -46.75 -21.13
CA ALA A 113 13.51 -48.10 -20.62
C ALA A 113 14.11 -48.92 -21.79
N ARG A 114 15.27 -49.52 -21.55
CA ARG A 114 15.81 -50.69 -22.26
C ARG A 114 15.99 -51.72 -21.14
N VAL A 115 15.12 -52.74 -21.07
CA VAL A 115 15.31 -54.09 -21.67
C VAL A 115 16.68 -54.63 -21.36
#